data_AF-A0A9Q1JXI8-F1
#
_entry.id   AF-A0A9Q1JXI8-F1
#
_cell.length_a   1.000
_cell.length_b   1.000
_cell.length_c   1.000
_cell.angle_alpha   90.00
_cell.angle_beta   90.00
_cell.angle_gamma   90.00
#
_symmetry.space_group_name_H-M   'P 1'
#
loop_
_entity.id
_entity.type
_entity.pdbx_description
1 polymer ?
#
loop_
_entity_poly.entity_id
_entity_poly.type
_entity_poly.pdbx_seq_one_letter_code
_entity_poly.pdbx_strand_id
1 'polypeptide(L)'
;MKQCVIEVIHAGEQLGAESTIPYLNPELAGEKLLVGANFASAGIGVLNDTGIQFLSIIRIYRQLEFFQEYQQRLSALIGPEQAQSRVNKGIVLIVLGGNDFVNNYFQPLSLRPRQYSLPDFARLVVTEYRKILKRLYELGARRVMVTGTGPLGCVPSELATRGRNGGCDPDAQRAAALYNPMLEQMLLSLNHEVGLDVFIAANTGNMLLDFIDNPQAYGLCPTNYCYIL
;
A
#
# COMPACT_ATOMS: atom_id res chain seq x y z
N MET A 1 7.74 -10.49 2.56
CA MET A 1 6.48 -9.71 2.62
C MET A 1 6.29 -8.99 1.31
N LYS A 2 5.24 -9.31 0.54
CA LYS A 2 4.85 -8.55 -0.64
C LYS A 2 4.33 -7.19 -0.17
N GLN A 3 5.11 -6.12 -0.27
CA GLN A 3 4.61 -4.76 -0.06
C GLN A 3 3.97 -4.32 -1.38
N CYS A 4 2.64 -4.45 -1.54
CA CYS A 4 1.93 -4.16 -2.80
C CYS A 4 1.64 -2.67 -2.96
N VAL A 5 2.19 -2.02 -3.99
CA VAL A 5 2.10 -0.56 -4.14
C VAL A 5 1.23 -0.08 -5.31
N ILE A 6 0.79 -0.96 -6.21
CA ILE A 6 -0.50 -0.90 -6.93
C ILE A 6 -0.66 -2.32 -7.50
N GLU A 7 -1.78 -2.96 -7.22
CA GLU A 7 -2.14 -4.25 -7.82
C GLU A 7 -3.52 -4.10 -8.46
N VAL A 8 -3.63 -4.43 -9.75
CA VAL A 8 -4.89 -4.36 -10.47
C VAL A 8 -5.35 -5.76 -10.80
N ILE A 9 -6.55 -6.09 -10.32
CA ILE A 9 -7.19 -7.40 -10.49
C ILE A 9 -8.46 -7.20 -11.30
N HIS A 10 -8.57 -7.80 -12.48
CA HIS A 10 -9.80 -7.71 -13.26
C HIS A 10 -10.78 -8.78 -12.77
N ALA A 11 -11.85 -8.33 -12.11
CA ALA A 11 -12.84 -9.22 -11.50
C ALA A 11 -13.56 -10.08 -12.55
N GLY A 12 -13.03 -11.28 -12.78
CA GLY A 12 -13.72 -12.46 -13.27
C GLY A 12 -13.73 -13.61 -12.26
N GLU A 13 -13.06 -13.47 -11.10
CA GLU A 13 -12.68 -14.63 -10.29
C GLU A 13 -13.02 -14.45 -8.80
N GLN A 14 -13.53 -15.54 -8.22
CA GLN A 14 -13.64 -15.74 -6.78
C GLN A 14 -12.24 -15.67 -6.12
N LEU A 15 -12.21 -15.51 -4.80
CA LEU A 15 -11.00 -15.68 -3.98
C LEU A 15 -10.38 -17.06 -4.25
N GLY A 16 -9.44 -17.14 -5.20
CA GLY A 16 -8.94 -18.39 -5.82
C GLY A 16 -8.34 -18.24 -7.24
N ALA A 17 -8.38 -17.03 -7.82
CA ALA A 17 -7.77 -16.62 -9.09
C ALA A 17 -6.27 -16.89 -9.25
N GLU A 18 -5.79 -16.93 -10.50
CA GLU A 18 -4.36 -16.82 -10.82
C GLU A 18 -3.77 -15.50 -10.25
N SER A 19 -2.66 -15.59 -9.50
CA SER A 19 -2.04 -14.40 -8.90
C SER A 19 -1.52 -13.46 -9.99
N THR A 20 -1.70 -12.15 -9.78
CA THR A 20 -1.04 -11.16 -10.64
C THR A 20 0.47 -11.33 -10.60
N ILE A 21 1.12 -11.05 -11.73
CA ILE A 21 2.58 -11.08 -11.89
C ILE A 21 3.16 -9.66 -11.95
N PRO A 22 4.43 -9.47 -11.56
CA PRO A 22 5.08 -8.17 -11.62
C PRO A 22 5.05 -7.58 -13.04
N TYR A 23 4.81 -6.27 -13.16
CA TYR A 23 4.69 -5.59 -14.45
C TYR A 23 5.92 -5.77 -15.34
N LEU A 24 7.11 -5.74 -14.74
CA LEU A 24 8.39 -5.89 -15.41
C LEU A 24 8.77 -7.35 -15.69
N ASN A 25 7.92 -8.32 -15.35
CA ASN A 25 8.15 -9.72 -15.69
C ASN A 25 7.91 -9.92 -17.21
N PRO A 26 8.87 -10.46 -17.97
CA PRO A 26 8.70 -10.75 -19.40
C PRO A 26 7.51 -11.67 -19.71
N GLU A 27 7.09 -12.49 -18.76
CA GLU A 27 5.92 -13.35 -18.92
C GLU A 27 4.57 -12.61 -18.88
N LEU A 28 4.53 -11.34 -18.45
CA LEU A 28 3.32 -10.53 -18.51
C LEU A 28 3.08 -10.10 -19.96
N ALA A 29 2.51 -10.99 -20.77
CA ALA A 29 2.21 -10.75 -22.18
C ALA A 29 0.94 -11.50 -22.61
N GLY A 30 0.33 -11.07 -23.72
CA GLY A 30 -0.88 -11.70 -24.25
C GLY A 30 -2.02 -11.74 -23.23
N GLU A 31 -2.69 -12.88 -23.12
CA GLU A 31 -3.85 -13.06 -22.23
C GLU A 31 -3.54 -12.88 -20.75
N LYS A 32 -2.27 -13.02 -20.31
CA LYS A 32 -1.88 -12.71 -18.92
C LYS A 32 -2.13 -11.24 -18.56
N LEU A 33 -2.17 -10.32 -19.54
CA LEU A 33 -2.56 -8.93 -19.31
C LEU A 33 -4.03 -8.81 -18.87
N LEU A 34 -4.89 -9.79 -19.20
CA LEU A 34 -6.31 -9.79 -18.86
C LEU A 34 -6.57 -10.16 -17.40
N VAL A 35 -5.64 -10.90 -16.77
CA VAL A 35 -5.69 -11.23 -15.34
C VAL A 35 -5.47 -9.98 -14.50
N GLY A 36 -4.38 -9.26 -14.80
CA GLY A 36 -3.96 -8.09 -14.04
C GLY A 36 -2.45 -7.92 -14.01
N ALA A 37 -1.98 -6.97 -13.21
CA ALA A 37 -0.56 -6.71 -13.06
C ALA A 37 -0.24 -6.14 -11.67
N ASN A 38 0.97 -6.44 -11.21
CA ASN A 38 1.52 -5.93 -9.96
C ASN A 38 2.65 -4.92 -10.24
N PHE A 39 2.45 -3.68 -9.85
CA PHE A 39 3.41 -2.59 -10.09
C PHE A 39 4.33 -2.32 -8.89
N ALA A 40 4.17 -3.11 -7.83
CA ALA A 40 4.72 -2.82 -6.53
C ALA A 40 6.24 -2.83 -6.46
N SER A 41 6.78 -2.00 -5.57
CA SER A 41 8.19 -1.98 -5.21
C SER A 41 8.33 -1.85 -3.70
N ALA A 42 9.21 -2.65 -3.11
CA ALA A 42 9.42 -2.67 -1.67
C ALA A 42 10.14 -1.40 -1.18
N GLY A 43 9.86 -0.98 0.05
CA GLY A 43 10.52 0.16 0.70
C GLY A 43 10.06 1.55 0.25
N ILE A 44 9.18 1.65 -0.76
CA ILE A 44 8.71 2.95 -1.26
C ILE A 44 7.60 3.53 -0.39
N GLY A 45 7.47 4.85 -0.38
CA GLY A 45 6.40 5.56 0.31
C GLY A 45 5.58 6.45 -0.62
N VAL A 46 4.69 7.22 -0.01
CA VAL A 46 3.97 8.33 -0.63
C VAL A 46 4.96 9.42 -1.06
N LEU A 47 5.90 9.75 -0.17
CA LEU A 47 6.87 10.80 -0.39
C LEU A 47 8.01 10.29 -1.27
N ASN A 48 8.43 11.13 -2.21
CA ASN A 48 9.50 10.80 -3.14
C ASN A 48 10.86 10.61 -2.47
N ASP A 49 11.09 11.03 -1.22
CA ASP A 49 12.36 10.78 -0.53
C ASP A 49 12.27 9.61 0.47
N THR A 50 11.15 8.90 0.51
CA THR A 50 11.03 7.69 1.31
C THR A 50 11.80 6.52 0.66
N GLY A 51 12.50 5.76 1.49
CA GLY A 51 13.21 4.55 1.07
C GLY A 51 14.54 4.80 0.35
N ILE A 52 15.10 6.01 0.38
CA ILE A 52 16.38 6.36 -0.30
C ILE A 52 17.55 5.44 0.06
N GLN A 53 17.52 4.80 1.23
CA GLN A 53 18.48 3.79 1.67
C GLN A 53 18.47 2.52 0.81
N PHE A 54 17.37 2.26 0.11
CA PHE A 54 17.21 1.15 -0.81
C PHE A 54 17.53 1.65 -2.22
N LEU A 55 18.74 1.33 -2.69
CA LEU A 55 19.31 1.83 -3.95
C LEU A 55 18.39 1.69 -5.16
N SER A 56 17.68 0.56 -5.28
CA SER A 56 16.84 0.22 -6.42
C SER A 56 15.36 0.22 -6.03
N ILE A 57 14.73 1.38 -6.11
CA ILE A 57 13.30 1.58 -5.83
C ILE A 57 12.57 2.11 -7.07
N ILE A 58 11.40 1.53 -7.36
CA ILE A 58 10.45 2.07 -8.33
C ILE A 58 9.44 2.93 -7.58
N ARG A 59 9.68 4.25 -7.57
CA ARG A 59 8.83 5.24 -6.89
C ARG A 59 7.40 5.23 -7.42
N ILE A 60 6.46 5.73 -6.61
CA ILE A 60 5.03 5.69 -6.93
C ILE A 60 4.68 6.36 -8.26
N TYR A 61 5.35 7.46 -8.62
CA TYR A 61 5.13 8.11 -9.92
C TYR A 61 5.48 7.18 -11.10
N ARG A 62 6.58 6.42 -11.01
CA ARG A 62 6.93 5.41 -12.02
C ARG A 62 5.93 4.26 -12.05
N GLN A 63 5.38 3.85 -10.91
CA GLN A 63 4.35 2.81 -10.88
C GLN A 63 3.05 3.26 -11.57
N LEU A 64 2.67 4.54 -11.42
CA LEU A 64 1.55 5.13 -12.15
C LEU A 64 1.82 5.22 -13.65
N GLU A 65 3.05 5.55 -14.06
CA GLU A 65 3.46 5.52 -15.46
C GLU A 65 3.39 4.10 -16.04
N PHE A 66 3.88 3.09 -15.31
CA PHE A 66 3.74 1.69 -15.70
C PHE A 66 2.28 1.25 -15.76
N PHE A 67 1.43 1.73 -14.87
CA PHE A 67 0.00 1.47 -14.96
C PHE A 67 -0.60 2.05 -16.24
N GLN A 68 -0.22 3.27 -16.63
CA GLN A 68 -0.63 3.86 -17.90
C GLN A 68 -0.10 3.08 -19.12
N GLU A 69 1.15 2.62 -19.08
CA GLU A 69 1.74 1.78 -20.12
C GLU A 69 1.02 0.42 -20.22
N TYR A 70 0.70 -0.19 -19.08
CA TYR A 70 -0.11 -1.40 -19.01
C TYR A 70 -1.48 -1.21 -19.70
N GLN A 71 -2.14 -0.07 -19.50
CA GLN A 71 -3.41 0.24 -20.18
C GLN A 71 -3.24 0.34 -21.70
N GLN A 72 -2.13 0.90 -22.19
CA GLN A 72 -1.83 0.94 -23.62
C GLN A 72 -1.63 -0.47 -24.18
N ARG A 73 -0.88 -1.32 -23.48
CA ARG A 73 -0.66 -2.72 -23.86
C ARG A 73 -1.95 -3.52 -23.87
N LEU A 74 -2.81 -3.32 -22.86
CA LEU A 74 -4.13 -3.92 -22.78
C LEU A 74 -5.03 -3.43 -23.94
N SER A 75 -5.02 -2.13 -24.22
CA SER A 75 -5.76 -1.53 -25.35
C SER A 75 -5.30 -2.08 -26.70
N ALA A 76 -4.01 -2.36 -26.88
CA ALA A 76 -3.51 -2.97 -28.10
C ALA A 76 -3.99 -4.42 -28.28
N LEU A 77 -4.27 -5.12 -27.17
CA LEU A 77 -4.72 -6.52 -27.19
C LEU A 77 -6.23 -6.66 -27.45
N ILE A 78 -7.06 -5.86 -26.76
CA ILE A 78 -8.53 -6.04 -26.76
C ILE A 78 -9.30 -4.81 -27.28
N GLY A 79 -8.60 -3.78 -27.74
CA GLY A 79 -9.19 -2.53 -28.17
C GLY A 79 -9.42 -1.53 -27.02
N PRO A 80 -9.50 -0.23 -27.32
CA PRO A 80 -9.52 0.84 -26.33
C PRO A 80 -10.76 0.82 -25.43
N GLU A 81 -11.95 0.64 -26.00
CA GLU A 81 -13.20 0.62 -25.23
C GLU A 81 -13.25 -0.56 -24.25
N GLN A 82 -12.81 -1.75 -24.70
CA GLN A 82 -12.78 -2.93 -23.84
C GLN A 82 -11.72 -2.79 -22.75
N ALA A 83 -10.54 -2.26 -23.07
CA ALA A 83 -9.49 -1.99 -22.09
C ALA A 83 -9.95 -0.99 -21.02
N GLN A 84 -10.59 0.11 -21.43
CA GLN A 84 -11.17 1.08 -20.50
C GLN A 84 -12.26 0.44 -19.63
N SER A 85 -13.17 -0.34 -20.23
CA SER A 85 -14.19 -1.05 -19.44
C SER A 85 -13.58 -2.05 -18.47
N ARG A 86 -12.48 -2.73 -18.83
CA ARG A 86 -11.80 -3.67 -17.94
C ARG A 86 -11.19 -2.94 -16.75
N VAL A 87 -10.41 -1.88 -16.99
CA VAL A 87 -9.82 -1.06 -15.93
C VAL A 87 -10.87 -0.49 -14.99
N ASN A 88 -11.96 0.07 -15.51
CA ASN A 88 -13.04 0.62 -14.69
C ASN A 88 -13.70 -0.46 -13.79
N LYS A 89 -13.76 -1.71 -14.25
CA LYS A 89 -14.36 -2.83 -13.49
C LYS A 89 -13.37 -3.53 -12.56
N GLY A 90 -12.08 -3.41 -12.84
CA GLY A 90 -10.99 -3.99 -12.05
C GLY A 90 -10.87 -3.34 -10.67
N ILE A 91 -10.35 -4.13 -9.73
CA ILE A 91 -10.06 -3.71 -8.36
C ILE A 91 -8.59 -3.31 -8.29
N VAL A 92 -8.34 -2.09 -7.82
CA VAL A 92 -7.00 -1.60 -7.53
C VAL A 92 -6.75 -1.70 -6.03
N LEU A 93 -5.77 -2.50 -5.62
CA LEU A 93 -5.26 -2.52 -4.25
C LEU A 93 -4.02 -1.64 -4.16
N ILE A 94 -3.99 -0.70 -3.22
CA ILE A 94 -2.84 0.17 -2.97
C ILE A 94 -2.45 0.15 -1.50
N VAL A 95 -1.18 -0.19 -1.22
CA VAL A 95 -0.58 -0.14 0.11
C VAL A 95 0.55 0.88 0.10
N LEU A 96 0.36 1.99 0.81
CA LEU A 96 1.33 3.09 0.88
C LEU A 96 1.24 3.79 2.24
N GLY A 97 2.21 4.64 2.57
CA GLY A 97 2.21 5.43 3.82
C GLY A 97 3.04 4.83 4.94
N GLY A 98 3.01 3.50 5.13
CA GLY A 98 3.75 2.86 6.24
C GLY A 98 5.26 3.14 6.20
N ASN A 99 5.86 3.01 5.00
CA ASN A 99 7.28 3.28 4.79
C ASN A 99 7.65 4.75 5.02
N ASP A 100 6.74 5.71 4.84
CA ASP A 100 7.02 7.12 5.12
C ASP A 100 7.32 7.36 6.61
N PHE A 101 6.84 6.48 7.48
CA PHE A 101 7.17 6.50 8.90
C PHE A 101 8.43 5.67 9.17
N VAL A 102 8.37 4.35 8.93
CA VAL A 102 9.46 3.44 9.36
C VAL A 102 10.74 3.58 8.54
N ASN A 103 10.61 3.93 7.26
CA ASN A 103 11.72 4.02 6.31
C ASN A 103 12.05 5.48 5.93
N ASN A 104 11.47 6.46 6.63
CA ASN A 104 11.79 7.88 6.47
C ASN A 104 11.71 8.64 7.80
N TYR A 105 10.56 8.82 8.44
CA TYR A 105 10.47 9.63 9.67
C TYR A 105 11.30 9.10 10.86
N PHE A 106 11.20 7.81 11.16
CA PHE A 106 11.85 7.18 12.33
C PHE A 106 13.25 6.62 12.03
N GLN A 107 13.74 6.77 10.80
CA GLN A 107 15.08 6.34 10.43
C GLN A 107 16.15 7.14 11.20
N PRO A 108 17.21 6.50 11.74
CA PRO A 108 18.18 7.15 12.64
C PRO A 108 18.85 8.43 12.10
N LEU A 109 19.00 8.56 10.78
CA LEU A 109 19.64 9.73 10.14
C LEU A 109 18.64 10.67 9.46
N SER A 110 17.35 10.49 9.73
CA SER A 110 16.30 11.32 9.15
C SER A 110 16.28 12.72 9.75
N LEU A 111 16.16 13.74 8.89
CA LEU A 111 15.91 15.12 9.32
C LEU A 111 14.41 15.41 9.50
N ARG A 112 13.51 14.48 9.16
CA ARG A 112 12.06 14.69 9.21
C ARG A 112 11.55 15.09 10.58
N PRO A 113 11.97 14.47 11.70
CA PRO A 113 11.50 14.87 13.03
C PRO A 113 11.92 16.29 13.44
N ARG A 114 12.95 16.86 12.80
CA ARG A 114 13.37 18.26 13.01
C ARG A 114 12.57 19.25 12.16
N GLN A 115 12.00 18.79 11.05
CA GLN A 115 11.21 19.61 10.13
C GLN A 115 9.72 19.62 10.48
N TYR A 116 9.21 18.49 10.98
CA TYR A 116 7.78 18.28 11.22
C TYR A 116 7.55 17.59 12.55
N SER A 117 6.56 18.08 13.30
CA SER A 117 5.95 17.29 14.37
C SER A 117 5.31 16.02 13.78
N LEU A 118 5.16 14.97 14.58
CA LEU A 118 4.58 13.72 14.09
C LEU A 118 3.15 13.89 13.50
N PRO A 119 2.23 14.65 14.12
CA PRO A 119 0.93 14.95 13.51
C PRO A 119 1.03 15.72 12.19
N ASP A 120 1.94 16.69 12.07
CA ASP A 120 2.11 17.47 10.84
C ASP A 120 2.71 16.62 9.72
N PHE A 121 3.62 15.71 10.05
CA PHE A 121 4.17 14.76 9.10
C PHE A 121 3.09 13.78 8.62
N ALA A 122 2.26 13.23 9.51
CA ALA A 122 1.14 12.38 9.11
C ALA A 122 0.18 13.12 8.15
N ARG A 123 -0.12 14.39 8.44
CA ARG A 123 -0.94 15.24 7.56
C ARG A 123 -0.28 15.47 6.20
N LEU A 124 1.04 15.70 6.16
CA LEU A 124 1.80 15.82 4.91
C LEU A 124 1.66 14.54 4.06
N VAL A 125 1.89 13.37 4.66
CA VAL A 125 1.78 12.08 3.95
C VAL A 125 0.37 11.89 3.40
N VAL A 126 -0.69 12.14 4.18
CA VAL A 126 -2.09 12.02 3.70
C VAL A 126 -2.39 13.01 2.57
N THR A 127 -1.85 14.23 2.65
CA THR A 127 -2.05 15.27 1.62
C THR A 127 -1.41 14.87 0.28
N GLU A 128 -0.18 14.36 0.31
CA GLU A 128 0.48 13.86 -0.90
C GLU A 128 -0.19 12.58 -1.42
N TYR A 129 -0.69 11.72 -0.53
CA TYR A 129 -1.39 10.50 -0.93
C TYR A 129 -2.69 10.81 -1.69
N ARG A 130 -3.42 11.85 -1.28
CA ARG A 130 -4.61 12.33 -2.02
C ARG A 130 -4.30 12.60 -3.49
N LYS A 131 -3.13 13.16 -3.81
CA LYS A 131 -2.72 13.46 -5.20
C LYS A 131 -2.53 12.19 -6.02
N ILE A 132 -1.92 11.16 -5.43
CA ILE A 132 -1.74 9.84 -6.06
C ILE A 132 -3.10 9.18 -6.33
N LEU A 133 -4.02 9.22 -5.37
CA LEU A 133 -5.36 8.65 -5.54
C LEU A 133 -6.17 9.39 -6.61
N LYS A 134 -6.10 10.73 -6.63
CA LYS A 134 -6.67 11.53 -7.72
C LYS A 134 -6.12 11.10 -9.08
N ARG A 135 -4.80 10.91 -9.18
CA ARG A 135 -4.17 10.45 -10.42
C ARG A 135 -4.64 9.06 -10.83
N LEU A 136 -4.81 8.12 -9.90
CA LEU A 136 -5.38 6.80 -10.19
C LEU A 136 -6.82 6.90 -10.73
N TYR A 137 -7.63 7.79 -10.16
CA TYR A 137 -8.99 8.03 -10.65
C TYR A 137 -8.98 8.64 -12.06
N GLU A 138 -8.11 9.60 -12.35
CA GLU A 138 -7.92 10.16 -13.69
C GLU A 138 -7.52 9.07 -14.72
N LEU A 139 -6.72 8.08 -14.29
CA LEU A 139 -6.34 6.93 -15.09
C LEU A 139 -7.46 5.88 -15.24
N GLY A 140 -8.66 6.11 -14.71
CA GLY A 140 -9.81 5.22 -14.91
C GLY A 140 -10.06 4.23 -13.78
N ALA A 141 -9.30 4.24 -12.69
CA ALA A 141 -9.62 3.40 -11.54
C ALA A 141 -10.96 3.83 -10.92
N ARG A 142 -11.88 2.87 -10.72
CA ARG A 142 -13.20 3.13 -10.11
C ARG A 142 -13.50 2.28 -8.88
N ARG A 143 -12.66 1.30 -8.58
CA ARG A 143 -12.75 0.45 -7.39
C ARG A 143 -11.37 0.35 -6.78
N VAL A 144 -11.10 1.15 -5.75
CA VAL A 144 -9.77 1.28 -5.17
C VAL A 144 -9.83 0.93 -3.68
N MET A 145 -9.21 -0.18 -3.32
CA MET A 145 -8.99 -0.57 -1.93
C MET A 145 -7.68 0.06 -1.45
N VAL A 146 -7.79 1.00 -0.52
CA VAL A 146 -6.67 1.74 0.06
C VAL A 146 -6.42 1.18 1.45
N THR A 147 -5.24 0.62 1.69
CA THR A 147 -4.93 0.12 3.03
C THR A 147 -4.39 1.22 3.93
N GLY A 148 -4.82 1.19 5.20
CA GLY A 148 -4.12 1.91 6.26
C GLY A 148 -2.76 1.28 6.57
N THR A 149 -2.08 1.83 7.58
CA THR A 149 -0.90 1.21 8.15
C THR A 149 -1.29 0.13 9.17
N GLY A 150 -0.48 -0.92 9.20
CA GLY A 150 -0.46 -1.86 10.32
C GLY A 150 0.15 -1.23 11.59
N PRO A 151 0.33 -2.02 12.66
CA PRO A 151 0.96 -1.55 13.89
C PRO A 151 2.44 -1.27 13.66
N LEU A 152 2.76 -0.03 13.30
CA LEU A 152 4.11 0.37 12.86
C LEU A 152 5.16 0.10 13.94
N GLY A 153 4.83 0.31 15.22
CA GLY A 153 5.77 0.04 16.32
C GLY A 153 6.11 -1.43 16.50
N CYS A 154 5.31 -2.33 15.94
CA CYS A 154 5.51 -3.77 16.01
C CYS A 154 6.23 -4.33 14.76
N VAL A 155 6.60 -3.47 13.81
CA VAL A 155 7.38 -3.89 12.64
C VAL A 155 8.76 -4.38 13.12
N PRO A 156 9.31 -5.48 12.56
CA PRO A 156 10.56 -6.05 13.06
C PRO A 156 11.74 -5.08 13.19
N SER A 157 11.86 -4.10 12.28
CA SER A 157 12.89 -3.07 12.36
C SER A 157 12.72 -2.16 13.57
N GLU A 158 11.49 -1.75 13.86
CA GLU A 158 11.17 -0.89 15.01
C GLU A 158 11.34 -1.67 16.32
N LEU A 159 10.91 -2.94 16.37
CA LEU A 159 11.17 -3.81 17.52
C LEU A 159 12.67 -3.96 17.81
N ALA A 160 13.49 -4.17 16.78
CA ALA A 160 14.92 -4.39 16.93
C ALA A 160 15.69 -3.11 17.34
N THR A 161 15.23 -1.93 16.92
CA THR A 161 16.00 -0.68 17.08
C THR A 161 15.41 0.29 18.10
N ARG A 162 14.11 0.19 18.39
CA ARG A 162 13.35 1.12 19.24
C ARG A 162 12.47 0.42 20.28
N GLY A 163 12.19 -0.87 20.09
CA GLY A 163 11.41 -1.67 21.02
C GLY A 163 12.02 -1.70 22.42
N ARG A 164 11.18 -1.57 23.43
CA ARG A 164 11.58 -1.67 24.85
C ARG A 164 11.06 -3.00 25.40
N ASN A 165 11.96 -3.81 25.96
CA ASN A 165 11.63 -5.12 26.55
C ASN A 165 10.88 -6.06 25.59
N GLY A 166 11.18 -6.00 24.28
CA GLY A 166 10.50 -6.80 23.26
C GLY A 166 9.10 -6.31 22.86
N GLY A 167 8.63 -5.19 23.41
CA GLY A 167 7.37 -4.56 23.05
C GLY A 167 7.49 -3.57 21.88
N CYS A 168 6.34 -3.25 21.27
CA CYS A 168 6.23 -2.32 20.16
C CYS A 168 6.66 -0.90 20.53
N ASP A 169 7.27 -0.16 19.61
CA ASP A 169 7.67 1.24 19.82
C ASP A 169 6.42 2.15 19.95
N PRO A 170 6.27 2.90 21.06
CA PRO A 170 5.07 3.70 21.30
C PRO A 170 4.94 4.90 20.34
N ASP A 171 6.03 5.50 19.91
CA ASP A 171 6.00 6.65 18.99
C ASP A 171 5.60 6.23 17.58
N ALA A 172 6.16 5.14 17.07
CA ALA A 172 5.75 4.55 15.81
C ALA A 172 4.28 4.05 15.87
N GLN A 173 3.86 3.46 16.99
CA GLN A 173 2.46 3.08 17.18
C GLN A 173 1.52 4.29 17.16
N ARG A 174 1.92 5.40 17.80
CA ARG A 174 1.20 6.68 17.75
C ARG A 174 1.11 7.23 16.33
N ALA A 175 2.14 7.05 15.51
CA ALA A 175 2.11 7.47 14.11
C ALA A 175 0.99 6.78 13.32
N ALA A 176 0.81 5.46 13.51
CA ALA A 176 -0.29 4.71 12.90
C ALA A 176 -1.67 5.22 13.39
N ALA A 177 -1.79 5.47 14.70
CA ALA A 177 -3.03 5.98 15.31
C ALA A 177 -3.42 7.39 14.84
N LEU A 178 -2.45 8.21 14.44
CA LEU A 178 -2.70 9.52 13.83
C LEU A 178 -3.03 9.39 12.33
N TYR A 179 -2.28 8.56 11.62
CA TYR A 179 -2.34 8.45 10.17
C TYR A 179 -3.65 7.79 9.67
N ASN A 180 -4.05 6.66 10.26
CA ASN A 180 -5.17 5.87 9.75
C ASN A 180 -6.51 6.65 9.77
N PRO A 181 -6.89 7.35 10.85
CA PRO A 181 -8.11 8.17 10.85
C PRO A 181 -8.05 9.33 9.85
N MET A 182 -6.88 9.97 9.69
CA MET A 182 -6.70 11.04 8.70
C MET A 182 -6.83 10.52 7.27
N LEU A 183 -6.31 9.31 7.00
CA LEU A 183 -6.47 8.65 5.71
C LEU A 183 -7.96 8.39 5.43
N GLU A 184 -8.69 7.76 6.35
CA GLU A 184 -10.11 7.48 6.20
C GLU A 184 -10.93 8.75 5.92
N GLN A 185 -10.70 9.82 6.68
CA GLN A 185 -11.36 11.11 6.45
C GLN A 185 -11.03 11.70 5.07
N MET A 186 -9.77 11.58 4.63
CA MET A 186 -9.36 12.04 3.31
C MET A 186 -10.05 11.26 2.19
N LEU A 187 -10.19 9.93 2.34
CA LEU A 187 -10.89 9.09 1.37
C LEU A 187 -12.38 9.45 1.26
N LEU A 188 -13.05 9.68 2.40
CA LEU A 188 -14.44 10.17 2.41
C LEU A 188 -14.58 11.51 1.69
N SER A 189 -13.67 12.45 1.98
CA SER A 189 -13.63 13.74 1.30
C SER A 189 -13.39 13.60 -0.21
N LEU A 190 -12.54 12.66 -0.62
CA LEU A 190 -12.23 12.43 -2.02
C LEU A 190 -13.40 11.77 -2.77
N ASN A 191 -14.09 10.80 -2.18
CA ASN A 191 -15.32 10.21 -2.72
C ASN A 191 -16.42 11.27 -2.90
N HIS A 192 -16.60 12.15 -1.91
CA HIS A 192 -17.53 13.27 -2.02
C HIS A 192 -17.16 14.24 -3.15
N GLU A 193 -15.86 14.53 -3.33
CA GLU A 193 -15.37 15.40 -4.42
C GLU A 193 -15.65 14.79 -5.80
N VAL A 194 -15.44 13.48 -5.97
CA VAL A 194 -15.68 12.80 -7.27
C VAL A 194 -17.15 12.39 -7.47
N GLY A 195 -17.99 12.50 -6.44
CA GLY A 195 -19.42 12.15 -6.48
C GLY A 195 -19.70 10.65 -6.57
N LEU A 196 -18.73 9.80 -6.23
CA LEU A 196 -18.79 8.34 -6.36
C LEU A 196 -18.01 7.67 -5.22
N ASP A 197 -18.48 6.49 -4.78
CA ASP A 197 -17.78 5.64 -3.81
C ASP A 197 -16.68 4.81 -4.50
N VAL A 198 -15.57 5.47 -4.83
CA VAL A 198 -14.44 4.86 -5.55
C VAL A 198 -13.41 4.27 -4.60
N PHE A 199 -13.10 4.98 -3.53
CA PHE A 199 -12.02 4.66 -2.61
C PHE A 199 -12.58 4.07 -1.31
N ILE A 200 -12.13 2.87 -0.95
CA ILE A 200 -12.56 2.15 0.25
C ILE A 200 -11.34 1.89 1.12
N ALA A 201 -11.41 2.30 2.39
CA ALA A 201 -10.37 2.01 3.38
C ALA A 201 -10.42 0.53 3.79
N ALA A 202 -9.28 -0.14 3.77
CA ALA A 202 -9.10 -1.45 4.42
C ALA A 202 -8.40 -1.24 5.77
N ASN A 203 -9.04 -1.66 6.86
CA ASN A 203 -8.53 -1.54 8.22
C ASN A 203 -7.51 -2.64 8.53
N THR A 204 -6.32 -2.49 7.94
CA THR A 204 -5.18 -3.40 8.14
C THR A 204 -4.60 -3.33 9.55
N GLY A 205 -4.77 -2.21 10.26
CA GLY A 205 -4.33 -2.04 11.65
C GLY A 205 -4.98 -3.04 12.58
N ASN A 206 -6.32 -3.08 12.61
CA ASN A 206 -7.05 -4.01 13.47
C ASN A 206 -6.85 -5.46 13.04
N MET A 207 -6.82 -5.74 11.73
CA MET A 207 -6.55 -7.09 11.23
C MET A 207 -5.20 -7.61 11.72
N LEU A 208 -4.13 -6.80 11.57
CA LEU A 208 -2.78 -7.22 11.96
C LEU A 208 -2.58 -7.28 13.48
N LEU A 209 -3.24 -6.40 14.24
CA LEU A 209 -3.24 -6.51 15.71
C LEU A 209 -3.92 -7.79 16.17
N ASP A 210 -5.04 -8.19 15.56
CA ASP A 210 -5.71 -9.45 15.89
C ASP A 210 -4.82 -10.68 15.63
N PHE A 211 -4.03 -10.68 14.55
CA PHE A 211 -3.01 -11.71 14.30
C PHE A 211 -1.91 -11.75 15.37
N ILE A 212 -1.49 -10.58 15.88
CA ILE A 212 -0.41 -10.44 16.87
C ILE A 212 -0.90 -10.85 18.26
N ASP A 213 -2.11 -10.41 18.63
CA ASP A 213 -2.70 -10.63 19.94
C ASP A 213 -3.30 -12.04 20.06
N ASN A 214 -3.81 -12.61 18.96
CA ASN A 214 -4.44 -13.93 18.90
C ASN A 214 -3.76 -14.89 17.90
N PRO A 215 -2.43 -15.13 17.97
CA PRO A 215 -1.71 -15.89 16.97
C PRO A 215 -2.22 -17.33 16.82
N GLN A 216 -2.69 -17.95 17.91
CA GLN A 216 -3.23 -19.30 17.91
C GLN A 216 -4.53 -19.44 17.08
N ALA A 217 -5.35 -18.39 17.02
CA ALA A 217 -6.58 -18.38 16.19
C ALA A 217 -6.26 -18.50 14.68
N TYR A 218 -5.02 -18.21 14.31
CA TYR A 218 -4.52 -18.25 12.94
C TYR A 218 -3.46 -19.34 12.72
N GLY A 219 -3.32 -20.27 13.66
CA GLY A 219 -2.32 -21.36 13.58
C GLY A 219 -0.87 -20.88 13.72
N LEU A 220 -0.64 -19.68 14.26
CA LEU A 220 0.69 -19.14 14.56
C LEU A 220 1.03 -19.39 16.04
N CYS A 221 2.29 -19.71 16.31
CA CYS A 221 2.78 -19.87 17.68
C CYS A 221 3.39 -18.57 18.19
N PRO A 222 3.14 -18.17 19.46
CA PRO A 222 3.88 -17.10 20.11
C PRO A 222 5.37 -17.42 20.14
N THR A 223 6.21 -16.41 19.89
CA THR A 223 7.67 -16.51 19.73
C THR A 223 8.44 -17.22 20.86
N ASN A 224 7.81 -17.44 22.02
CA ASN A 224 8.42 -18.09 23.19
C ASN A 224 7.96 -19.54 23.46
N TYR A 225 7.07 -20.14 22.66
CA TYR A 225 6.47 -21.45 22.97
C TYR A 225 6.48 -22.47 21.82
N CYS A 226 7.34 -22.31 20.82
CA CYS A 226 7.54 -23.35 19.81
C CYS A 226 8.63 -24.34 20.25
N TYR A 227 8.29 -25.32 21.08
CA TYR A 227 9.02 -26.59 21.06
C TYR A 227 8.49 -27.39 19.87
N ILE A 228 9.34 -27.53 18.86
CA ILE A 228 9.10 -28.40 17.69
C ILE A 228 9.07 -29.85 18.21
N LEU A 229 8.00 -30.59 17.90
CA LEU A 229 8.03 -32.06 17.86
C LEU A 229 8.65 -32.52 16.54
#